data_AF-A0AAD8DNS0-F1
#
_entry.id   AF-A0AAD8DNS0-F1
#
_cell.length_a   1.000
_cell.length_b   1.000
_cell.length_c   1.000
_cell.angle_alpha   90.00
_cell.angle_beta   90.00
_cell.angle_gamma   90.00
#
_symmetry.space_group_name_H-M   'P 1'
#
loop_
_entity.id
_entity.type
_entity.pdbx_description
1 polymer ?
#
loop_
_entity_poly.entity_id
_entity_poly.type
_entity_poly.pdbx_seq_one_letter_code
_entity_poly.pdbx_strand_id
1 'polypeptide(L)'
;MEAAVSKTKHRTAFVILAVCNAGSLAAATNMVISLHPEDKITIKRGLVLTVLGFIYFMTLFELLNALILSTGAGARMRHRYRLSCGDVLDITNK
;
A
#
# COMPACT_ATOMS: atom_id res chain seq x y z
N MET A 1 26.29 2.55 15.53
CA MET A 1 26.06 1.68 14.34
C MET A 1 24.61 1.23 14.19
N GLU A 2 23.88 0.92 15.27
CA GLU A 2 22.48 0.42 15.22
C GLU A 2 21.46 1.36 14.56
N ALA A 3 21.55 2.67 14.80
CA ALA A 3 20.61 3.64 14.22
C ALA A 3 20.70 3.74 12.67
N ALA A 4 21.87 3.48 12.10
CA ALA A 4 22.06 3.47 10.65
C ALA A 4 21.47 2.22 10.00
N VAL A 5 21.59 1.06 10.68
CA VAL A 5 21.01 -0.22 10.22
C VAL A 5 19.48 -0.18 10.25
N SER A 6 18.89 0.45 11.28
CA SER A 6 17.43 0.62 11.40
C SER A 6 16.84 1.50 10.28
N LYS A 7 17.49 2.62 9.96
CA LYS A 7 17.06 3.49 8.84
C LYS A 7 17.12 2.78 7.49
N THR A 8 18.15 1.97 7.25
CA THR A 8 18.28 1.20 6.02
C THR A 8 17.18 0.14 5.89
N LYS A 9 16.85 -0.58 6.98
CA LYS A 9 15.73 -1.53 7.00
C LYS A 9 14.39 -0.88 6.68
N HIS A 10 14.10 0.29 7.26
CA HIS A 10 12.87 1.03 6.96
C HIS A 10 12.79 1.46 5.49
N ARG A 11 13.90 1.91 4.91
CA ARG A 11 13.94 2.32 3.49
C ARG A 11 13.71 1.15 2.55
N THR A 12 14.32 -0.01 2.84
CA THR A 12 14.12 -1.23 2.06
C THR A 12 12.69 -1.72 2.15
N ALA A 13 12.10 -1.75 3.36
CA ALA A 13 10.71 -2.14 3.55
C ALA A 13 9.75 -1.23 2.77
N PHE A 14 9.97 0.08 2.81
CA PHE A 14 9.19 1.06 2.04
C PHE A 14 9.26 0.81 0.53
N VAL A 15 10.45 0.52 0.00
CA VAL A 15 10.63 0.21 -1.43
C VAL A 15 9.92 -1.09 -1.80
N ILE A 16 10.03 -2.14 -0.97
CA ILE A 16 9.35 -3.41 -1.21
C ILE A 16 7.83 -3.21 -1.24
N LEU A 17 7.28 -2.49 -0.26
CA LEU A 17 5.85 -2.18 -0.21
C LEU A 17 5.41 -1.40 -1.46
N ALA A 18 6.19 -0.40 -1.89
CA ALA A 18 5.89 0.39 -3.09
C ALA A 18 5.90 -0.47 -4.37
N VAL A 19 6.88 -1.36 -4.52
CA VAL A 19 6.97 -2.28 -5.65
C VAL A 19 5.80 -3.26 -5.64
N CYS A 20 5.44 -3.84 -4.49
CA CYS A 20 4.29 -4.74 -4.38
C CYS A 20 2.96 -4.02 -4.66
N ASN A 21 2.82 -2.77 -4.21
CA ASN A 21 1.63 -1.97 -4.45
C ASN A 21 1.46 -1.64 -5.93
N ALA A 22 2.50 -1.08 -6.56
CA ALA A 22 2.48 -0.75 -7.97
C ALA A 22 2.35 -2.00 -8.85
N GLY A 23 3.06 -3.08 -8.50
CA GLY A 23 3.02 -4.34 -9.23
C GLY A 23 1.65 -5.03 -9.15
N SER A 24 1.01 -5.05 -7.99
CA SER A 24 -0.34 -5.63 -7.85
C SER A 24 -1.39 -4.83 -8.62
N LEU A 25 -1.32 -3.49 -8.57
CA LEU A 25 -2.21 -2.63 -9.35
C LEU A 25 -1.99 -2.80 -10.87
N ALA A 26 -0.74 -2.82 -11.32
CA ALA A 26 -0.40 -3.00 -12.73
C ALA A 26 -0.86 -4.37 -13.24
N ALA A 27 -0.64 -5.43 -12.46
CA ALA A 27 -1.09 -6.78 -12.80
C ALA A 27 -2.62 -6.87 -12.88
N ALA A 28 -3.33 -6.29 -11.91
CA ALA A 28 -4.80 -6.26 -11.91
C ALA A 28 -5.35 -5.46 -13.10
N THR A 29 -4.77 -4.29 -13.37
CA THR A 29 -5.15 -3.43 -14.49
C THR A 29 -4.90 -4.12 -15.83
N ASN A 30 -3.74 -4.75 -16.01
CA ASN A 30 -3.43 -5.51 -17.22
C ASN A 30 -4.40 -6.68 -17.42
N MET A 31 -4.75 -7.37 -16.33
CA MET A 31 -5.74 -8.45 -16.38
C MET A 31 -7.10 -7.92 -16.82
N VAL A 32 -7.57 -6.78 -16.31
CA VAL A 32 -8.87 -6.19 -16.67
C VAL A 32 -8.88 -5.63 -18.10
N ILE A 33 -7.85 -4.90 -18.52
CA ILE A 33 -7.76 -4.31 -19.88
C ILE A 33 -7.70 -5.40 -20.96
N SER A 34 -7.13 -6.56 -20.63
CA SER A 34 -7.06 -7.70 -21.56
C SER A 34 -8.38 -8.46 -21.73
N LEU A 35 -9.44 -8.11 -20.99
CA LEU A 35 -10.77 -8.70 -21.19
C LEU A 35 -11.53 -7.96 -22.29
N HIS A 36 -12.18 -8.71 -23.18
CA HIS A 36 -13.20 -8.12 -24.04
C HIS A 36 -14.46 -7.80 -23.22
N PRO A 37 -15.25 -6.77 -23.62
CA PRO A 37 -16.48 -6.41 -22.90
C PRO A 37 -17.50 -7.55 -22.78
N GLU A 38 -17.48 -8.49 -23.73
CA GLU A 38 -18.35 -9.66 -23.78
C GLU A 38 -17.81 -10.86 -22.96
N ASP A 39 -16.56 -10.80 -22.50
CA ASP A 39 -15.92 -11.88 -21.76
C ASP A 39 -16.45 -11.95 -20.32
N LYS A 40 -17.01 -13.11 -19.95
CA LYS A 40 -17.33 -13.40 -18.55
C LYS A 40 -16.05 -13.65 -17.77
N ILE A 41 -15.89 -12.97 -16.64
CA ILE A 41 -14.80 -13.24 -15.70
C ILE A 41 -14.95 -14.66 -15.15
N THR A 42 -13.99 -15.53 -15.45
CA THR A 42 -13.93 -16.87 -14.87
C THR A 42 -13.63 -16.79 -13.37
N ILE A 43 -14.11 -17.76 -12.58
CA ILE A 43 -13.86 -17.83 -11.13
C ILE A 43 -12.35 -17.74 -10.81
N LYS A 44 -11.51 -18.37 -11.64
CA LYS A 44 -10.05 -18.33 -11.49
C LYS A 44 -9.50 -16.90 -11.61
N ARG A 45 -9.93 -16.15 -12.63
CA ARG A 45 -9.51 -14.74 -12.81
C ARG A 45 -10.07 -13.86 -11.71
N GLY A 46 -11.32 -14.08 -11.30
CA GLY A 46 -11.94 -13.40 -10.17
C GLY A 46 -11.13 -13.57 -8.89
N LEU A 47 -10.73 -14.81 -8.56
CA LEU A 47 -9.90 -15.09 -7.40
C LEU A 47 -8.54 -14.38 -7.46
N VAL A 48 -7.88 -14.38 -8.63
CA VAL A 48 -6.60 -13.67 -8.81
C VAL A 48 -6.78 -12.16 -8.61
N LEU A 49 -7.83 -11.56 -9.16
CA LEU A 49 -8.13 -10.14 -8.96
C LEU A 49 -8.43 -9.82 -7.49
N THR A 50 -9.13 -10.71 -6.78
CA THR A 50 -9.37 -10.56 -5.33
C THR A 50 -8.06 -10.56 -4.54
N VAL A 51 -7.16 -11.52 -4.83
CA VAL A 51 -5.85 -11.59 -4.15
C VAL A 51 -4.99 -10.37 -4.48
N LEU A 52 -4.96 -9.93 -5.74
CA LEU A 52 -4.24 -8.72 -6.15
C LEU A 52 -4.82 -7.47 -5.47
N GLY A 53 -6.14 -7.36 -5.38
CA GLY A 53 -6.81 -6.28 -4.66
C GLY A 53 -6.47 -6.26 -3.17
N PHE A 54 -6.40 -7.44 -2.53
CA PHE A 54 -5.99 -7.55 -1.14
C PHE A 54 -4.54 -7.11 -0.92
N ILE A 55 -3.61 -7.57 -1.77
CA ILE A 55 -2.20 -7.17 -1.71
C ILE A 55 -2.08 -5.66 -1.94
N TYR A 56 -2.78 -5.12 -2.94
CA TYR A 56 -2.80 -3.69 -3.24
C TYR A 56 -3.26 -2.89 -2.02
N PHE A 57 -4.40 -3.26 -1.43
CA PHE A 57 -4.94 -2.57 -0.27
C PHE A 57 -3.97 -2.60 0.92
N MET A 58 -3.51 -3.79 1.32
CA MET A 58 -2.60 -3.92 2.46
C MET A 58 -1.30 -3.14 2.28
N THR A 59 -0.69 -3.22 1.09
CA THR A 59 0.55 -2.49 0.79
C THR A 59 0.33 -0.98 0.70
N LEU A 60 -0.81 -0.53 0.17
CA LEU A 60 -1.15 0.90 0.11
C LEU A 60 -1.30 1.49 1.51
N PHE A 61 -2.00 0.78 2.41
CA PHE A 61 -2.21 1.23 3.78
C PHE A 61 -0.89 1.40 4.53
N GLU A 62 -0.01 0.40 4.46
CA GLU A 62 1.32 0.48 5.08
C GLU A 62 2.17 1.62 4.49
N LEU A 63 2.10 1.84 3.18
CA LEU A 63 2.78 2.96 2.53
C LEU A 63 2.26 4.31 3.01
N LEU A 64 0.94 4.47 3.10
CA LEU A 64 0.32 5.72 3.56
C LEU A 64 0.66 5.99 5.02
N ASN A 65 0.62 4.98 5.88
CA ASN A 65 1.06 5.08 7.27
C ASN A 65 2.53 5.51 7.36
N ALA A 66 3.42 4.84 6.61
CA ALA A 66 4.82 5.21 6.55
C ALA A 66 5.00 6.66 6.07
N LEU A 67 4.30 7.07 5.00
CA LEU A 67 4.37 8.43 4.46
C LEU A 67 3.91 9.48 5.48
N ILE A 68 2.80 9.25 6.18
CA ILE A 68 2.25 10.19 7.17
C ILE A 68 3.19 10.34 8.38
N LEU A 69 3.85 9.25 8.78
CA LEU A 69 4.73 9.24 9.94
C LEU A 69 6.15 9.74 9.64
N SER A 70 6.69 9.43 8.46
CA SER A 70 8.10 9.65 8.14
C SER A 70 8.40 10.87 7.28
N THR A 71 7.40 11.53 6.68
CA THR A 71 7.62 12.67 5.77
C THR A 71 7.17 14.00 6.37
N GLY A 72 7.78 15.11 5.91
CA GLY A 72 7.39 16.46 6.32
C GLY A 72 5.99 16.88 5.85
N ALA A 73 5.51 16.31 4.73
CA ALA A 73 4.12 16.46 4.31
C ALA A 73 3.18 15.74 5.29
N GLY A 74 3.53 14.52 5.68
CA GLY A 74 2.84 13.75 6.71
C GLY A 74 2.78 14.47 8.06
N ALA A 75 3.89 15.06 8.50
CA ALA A 75 3.95 15.86 9.71
C ALA A 75 3.00 17.09 9.66
N ARG A 76 2.94 17.78 8.52
CA ARG A 76 1.98 18.88 8.30
C ARG A 76 0.54 18.41 8.33
N MET A 77 0.23 17.24 7.75
CA MET A 77 -1.11 16.66 7.83
C MET A 77 -1.48 16.29 9.27
N ARG A 78 -0.59 15.59 9.98
CA ARG A 78 -0.82 15.25 11.40
C ARG A 78 -1.05 16.49 12.25
N HIS A 79 -0.28 17.55 12.04
CA HIS A 79 -0.47 18.82 12.74
C HIS A 79 -1.82 19.47 12.38
N ARG A 80 -2.16 19.51 11.08
CA ARG A 80 -3.43 20.11 10.60
C ARG A 80 -4.66 19.41 11.18
N TYR A 81 -4.62 18.08 11.28
CA TYR A 81 -5.72 17.27 11.77
C TYR A 81 -5.58 16.87 13.25
N ARG A 82 -4.56 17.39 13.95
CA ARG A 82 -4.22 17.08 15.34
C ARG A 82 -4.12 15.57 15.63
N LEU A 83 -3.67 14.80 14.64
CA LEU A 83 -3.56 13.35 14.72
C LEU A 83 -2.31 12.97 15.51
N SER A 84 -2.50 12.14 16.54
CA SER A 84 -1.41 11.50 17.26
C SER A 84 -0.74 10.41 16.40
N CYS A 85 0.46 9.98 16.80
CA CYS A 85 1.12 8.85 16.15
C CYS A 85 0.30 7.56 16.29
N GLY A 86 -0.41 7.40 17.42
CA GLY A 86 -1.31 6.29 17.68
C GLY A 86 -2.54 6.36 16.78
N ASP A 87 -3.13 7.53 16.59
CA ASP A 87 -4.33 7.71 15.76
C ASP A 87 -4.08 7.31 14.30
N VAL A 88 -2.88 7.60 13.79
CA VAL A 88 -2.48 7.22 12.43
C VAL A 88 -2.34 5.70 12.30
N LEU A 89 -1.79 5.02 13.31
CA LEU A 89 -1.64 3.56 13.31
C LEU A 89 -2.97 2.84 13.61
N ASP A 90 -3.86 3.46 14.40
CA ASP A 90 -5.17 2.90 14.78
C ASP A 90 -6.19 2.90 13.64
N ILE A 91 -6.02 3.76 12.63
CA ILE A 91 -6.80 3.69 11.36
C ILE A 91 -6.70 2.30 10.73
N THR A 92 -5.58 1.60 10.93
CA THR A 92 -5.32 0.26 10.38
C THR A 92 -5.91 -0.88 11.21
N ASN A 93 -6.39 -0.61 12.43
CA ASN A 93 -6.83 -1.62 13.40
C ASN A 93 -8.35 -1.65 13.61
N LYS A 94 -9.11 -0.90 12.80
CA LYS A 94 -10.58 -0.88 12.78
C LYS A 94 -11.10 -1.40 11.44
#